data_AF-A0AAD7U5S4-F1
#
_entry.id   AF-A0AAD7U5S4-F1
#
_cell.length_a   1.000
_cell.length_b   1.000
_cell.length_c   1.000
_cell.angle_alpha   90.00
_cell.angle_beta   90.00
_cell.angle_gamma   90.00
#
_symmetry.space_group_name_H-M   'P 1'
#
loop_
_entity.id
_entity.type
_entity.pdbx_description
1 polymer ?
#
loop_
_entity_poly.entity_id
_entity_poly.type
_entity_poly.pdbx_seq_one_letter_code
_entity_poly.pdbx_strand_id
1 'polypeptide(L)'
;MNSTGNSTDTSSDAMPDLSQILPPYLNLPPHLSAHKYFFVCTLTVAAWDTLVLSPRTWRLLRTPEWPPLKILFHFLRIFMPVEFTIVGVAFFDTKWSQAQCSHFFLFEPICTAILLAACSLVHVIRIHAIYEKSRNVLYSMGGLLALQVVVTAICCGFYRSTPLKDGQGCIAEPKSNWVGIYWLSATLTYTASFAFAVHRSLRSLKVKQLSYWKLMLRDGLNLYGSIWAVNMVNMLFWFIIKPTGPEDPVRTIVTSMAAVLTASMTMRIILAVRGSLAKGGSYAVSSSSNPSRSRSGNTTHVLSSARVGAGAGGAGTGIPPGTNPVLSIGRVGADQPTTYAVPLGAGDKGGADWDGKSSVGGRDQKEGDIFPAESPVEVPPVPEGVRVTVESETDFGGYAKEKN
;
A
#
# COMPACT_ATOMS: atom_id res chain seq x y z
N MET A 1 68.93 49.57 -10.06
CA MET A 1 67.48 49.84 -10.03
C MET A 1 66.84 48.78 -9.16
N ASN A 2 66.58 49.12 -7.90
CA ASN A 2 65.98 48.25 -6.89
C ASN A 2 64.46 48.23 -7.10
N SER A 3 63.89 47.04 -7.26
CA SER A 3 62.44 46.84 -7.29
C SER A 3 62.03 46.09 -6.02
N THR A 4 61.69 46.86 -4.99
CA THR A 4 61.08 46.39 -3.73
C THR A 4 59.60 46.09 -3.98
N GLY A 5 59.28 44.81 -4.18
CA GLY A 5 57.91 44.30 -4.18
C GLY A 5 57.39 44.18 -2.74
N ASN A 6 56.32 44.90 -2.44
CA ASN A 6 55.67 44.97 -1.14
C ASN A 6 54.70 43.79 -1.00
N SER A 7 55.08 42.75 -0.26
CA SER A 7 54.20 41.62 0.08
C SER A 7 53.33 42.00 1.27
N THR A 8 52.11 42.45 0.99
CA THR A 8 51.08 42.66 2.01
C THR A 8 50.49 41.30 2.39
N ASP A 9 51.16 40.59 3.31
CA ASP A 9 50.61 39.44 4.02
C ASP A 9 49.40 39.92 4.84
N THR A 10 48.22 39.85 4.22
CA THR A 10 46.95 39.98 4.92
C THR A 10 46.67 38.63 5.56
N SER A 11 47.17 38.47 6.78
CA SER A 11 46.78 37.41 7.72
C SER A 11 45.31 37.63 8.09
N SER A 12 44.42 37.35 7.14
CA SER A 12 43.05 37.00 7.47
C SER A 12 43.16 35.72 8.27
N ASP A 13 43.00 35.82 9.60
CA ASP A 13 42.65 34.71 10.49
C ASP A 13 41.43 34.01 9.88
N ALA A 14 41.71 33.08 8.97
CA ALA A 14 40.72 32.24 8.36
C ALA A 14 40.15 31.43 9.51
N MET A 15 38.90 31.74 9.91
CA MET A 15 38.21 30.95 10.91
C MET A 15 38.40 29.48 10.57
N PRO A 16 38.93 28.65 11.50
CA PRO A 16 39.18 27.26 11.22
C PRO A 16 37.88 26.64 10.72
N ASP A 17 37.94 26.08 9.52
CA ASP A 17 36.79 25.47 8.89
C ASP A 17 36.21 24.45 9.87
N LEU A 18 34.96 24.66 10.30
CA LEU A 18 34.28 23.79 11.27
C LEU A 18 34.33 22.34 10.82
N SER A 19 34.43 22.07 9.51
CA SER A 19 34.59 20.74 8.94
C SER A 19 35.77 19.95 9.54
N GLN A 20 36.81 20.63 10.04
CA GLN A 20 37.99 20.03 10.67
C GLN A 20 37.82 19.75 12.17
N ILE A 21 36.89 20.44 12.83
CA ILE A 21 36.67 20.33 14.28
C ILE A 21 35.59 19.28 14.59
N LEU A 22 34.60 19.12 13.70
CA LEU A 22 33.52 18.15 13.93
C LEU A 22 33.97 16.71 13.63
N PRO A 23 33.59 15.74 14.49
CA PRO A 23 33.88 14.35 14.22
C PRO A 23 33.17 13.86 12.95
N PRO A 24 33.68 12.82 12.25
CA PRO A 24 33.20 12.41 10.92
C PRO A 24 31.71 12.04 10.83
N TYR A 25 31.08 11.66 11.95
CA TYR A 25 29.65 11.35 12.04
C TYR A 25 28.75 12.59 12.14
N LEU A 26 29.32 13.79 12.34
CA LEU A 26 28.60 15.07 12.33
C LEU A 26 28.88 15.85 11.03
N ASN A 27 30.06 15.68 10.44
CA ASN A 27 30.42 16.28 9.16
C ASN A 27 30.01 15.36 7.98
N LEU A 28 28.70 15.24 7.74
CA LEU A 28 28.18 14.47 6.61
C LEU A 28 28.09 15.31 5.34
N PRO A 29 28.49 14.77 4.18
CA PRO A 29 28.19 15.38 2.89
C PRO A 29 26.67 15.62 2.72
N PRO A 30 26.25 16.73 2.08
CA PRO A 30 24.82 17.04 1.89
C PRO A 30 24.01 15.92 1.23
N HIS A 31 24.62 15.16 0.32
CA HIS A 31 23.97 14.01 -0.32
C HIS A 31 23.73 12.84 0.64
N LEU A 32 24.65 12.62 1.58
CA LEU A 32 24.56 11.56 2.58
C LEU A 32 23.51 11.89 3.65
N SER A 33 23.45 13.15 4.10
CA SER A 33 22.42 13.61 5.04
C SER A 33 21.03 13.55 4.39
N ALA A 34 20.89 13.99 3.14
CA ALA A 34 19.64 13.85 2.38
C ALA A 34 19.19 12.38 2.29
N HIS A 35 20.11 11.45 2.03
CA HIS A 35 19.81 10.02 2.02
C HIS A 35 19.28 9.54 3.39
N LYS A 36 19.91 9.95 4.49
CA LYS A 36 19.47 9.64 5.85
C LYS A 36 18.06 10.15 6.14
N TYR A 37 17.75 11.40 5.81
CA TYR A 37 16.40 11.95 5.99
C TYR A 37 15.35 11.23 5.15
N PHE A 38 15.69 10.92 3.90
CA PHE A 38 14.78 10.21 3.01
C PHE A 38 14.51 8.77 3.49
N PHE A 39 15.53 8.12 4.06
CA PHE A 39 15.39 6.81 4.67
C PHE A 39 14.48 6.87 5.93
N VAL A 40 14.65 7.86 6.80
CA VAL A 40 13.72 8.07 7.95
C VAL A 40 12.30 8.28 7.46
N CYS A 41 12.08 9.11 6.43
CA CYS A 41 10.76 9.29 5.83
C CYS A 41 10.20 7.98 5.27
N THR A 42 11.04 7.14 4.66
CA THR A 42 10.65 5.82 4.17
C THR A 42 10.22 4.90 5.32
N LEU A 43 10.95 4.89 6.43
CA LEU A 43 10.59 4.13 7.63
C LEU A 43 9.28 4.59 8.26
N THR A 44 9.02 5.91 8.32
CA THR A 44 7.76 6.42 8.87
C THR A 44 6.57 6.02 8.00
N VAL A 45 6.71 6.08 6.67
CA VAL A 45 5.69 5.59 5.73
C VAL A 45 5.47 4.08 5.88
N ALA A 46 6.55 3.30 6.01
CA ALA A 46 6.48 1.85 6.23
C ALA A 46 5.76 1.48 7.54
N ALA A 47 6.10 2.18 8.62
CA ALA A 47 5.46 2.00 9.93
C ALA A 47 3.98 2.38 9.87
N TRP A 48 3.65 3.52 9.25
CA TRP A 48 2.28 3.96 9.05
C TRP A 48 1.45 2.95 8.26
N ASP A 49 1.96 2.44 7.14
CA ASP A 49 1.23 1.46 6.34
C ASP A 49 1.03 0.13 7.09
N THR A 50 2.04 -0.30 7.86
CA THR A 50 1.93 -1.49 8.73
C THR A 50 0.81 -1.31 9.75
N LEU A 51 0.71 -0.15 10.40
CA LEU A 51 -0.35 0.18 11.36
C LEU A 51 -1.72 0.23 10.70
N VAL A 52 -1.88 0.98 9.60
CA VAL A 52 -3.16 1.15 8.90
C VAL A 52 -3.69 -0.18 8.35
N LEU A 53 -2.83 -1.08 7.89
CA LEU A 53 -3.24 -2.38 7.37
C LEU A 53 -3.54 -3.41 8.48
N SER A 54 -3.21 -3.13 9.74
CA SER A 54 -3.36 -4.08 10.86
C SER A 54 -4.79 -4.58 11.09
N PRO A 55 -5.84 -3.73 11.14
CA PRO A 55 -7.20 -4.20 11.38
C PRO A 55 -7.72 -5.14 10.28
N ARG A 56 -7.39 -4.85 9.01
CA ARG A 56 -7.77 -5.71 7.88
C ARG A 56 -6.98 -7.01 7.87
N THR A 57 -5.70 -6.95 8.25
CA THR A 57 -4.85 -8.14 8.38
C THR A 57 -5.39 -9.09 9.43
N TRP A 58 -5.80 -8.57 10.60
CA TRP A 58 -6.37 -9.38 11.66
C TRP A 58 -7.60 -10.16 11.20
N ARG A 59 -8.47 -9.53 10.41
CA ARG A 59 -9.63 -10.21 9.80
C ARG A 59 -9.20 -11.27 8.80
N LEU A 60 -8.21 -10.98 7.96
CA LEU A 60 -7.68 -11.93 6.98
C LEU A 60 -7.04 -13.16 7.68
N LEU A 61 -6.33 -12.96 8.78
CA LEU A 61 -5.69 -14.03 9.54
C LEU A 61 -6.72 -15.05 10.06
N ARG A 62 -7.88 -14.58 10.52
CA ARG A 62 -8.98 -15.42 11.02
C ARG A 62 -9.66 -16.30 9.98
N THR A 63 -9.44 -16.06 8.68
CA THR A 63 -9.98 -16.95 7.65
C THR A 63 -9.27 -18.31 7.70
N PRO A 64 -10.00 -19.46 7.68
CA PRO A 64 -9.38 -20.77 7.84
C PRO A 64 -8.54 -21.21 6.63
N GLU A 65 -8.82 -20.65 5.45
CA GLU A 65 -8.09 -20.96 4.22
C GLU A 65 -6.69 -20.32 4.22
N TRP A 66 -5.69 -21.07 3.73
CA TRP A 66 -4.31 -20.60 3.52
C TRP A 66 -3.94 -20.56 2.03
N PRO A 67 -4.57 -19.66 1.25
CA PRO A 67 -4.23 -19.48 -0.16
C PRO A 67 -2.84 -18.86 -0.31
N PRO A 68 -2.14 -19.09 -1.46
CA PRO A 68 -0.80 -18.55 -1.70
C PRO A 68 -0.70 -17.03 -1.50
N LEU A 69 -1.75 -16.27 -1.86
CA LEU A 69 -1.78 -14.82 -1.64
C LEU A 69 -1.78 -14.44 -0.15
N LYS A 70 -2.41 -15.24 0.72
CA LYS A 70 -2.40 -15.00 2.18
C LYS A 70 -1.02 -15.24 2.74
N ILE A 71 -0.31 -16.28 2.29
CA ILE A 71 1.07 -16.57 2.69
C ILE A 71 1.98 -15.41 2.27
N LEU A 72 1.92 -15.01 0.99
CA LEU A 72 2.70 -13.88 0.47
C LEU A 72 2.38 -12.56 1.20
N PHE A 73 1.12 -12.33 1.56
CA PHE A 73 0.74 -11.16 2.34
C PHE A 73 1.42 -11.12 3.71
N HIS A 74 1.38 -12.21 4.46
CA HIS A 74 2.02 -12.27 5.78
C HIS A 74 3.54 -12.21 5.68
N PHE A 75 4.10 -12.85 4.64
CA PHE A 75 5.52 -12.72 4.31
C PHE A 75 5.89 -11.25 4.09
N LEU A 76 5.26 -10.54 3.14
CA LEU A 76 5.54 -9.12 2.86
C LEU A 76 5.36 -8.24 4.09
N ARG A 77 4.33 -8.50 4.89
CA ARG A 77 4.02 -7.72 6.10
C ARG A 77 5.09 -7.83 7.19
N ILE A 78 5.70 -9.01 7.35
CA ILE A 78 6.74 -9.24 8.36
C ILE A 78 8.12 -8.91 7.80
N PHE A 79 8.38 -9.36 6.57
CA PHE A 79 9.67 -9.24 5.92
C PHE A 79 10.07 -7.78 5.69
N MET A 80 9.14 -6.93 5.22
CA MET A 80 9.44 -5.52 4.94
C MET A 80 9.88 -4.75 6.20
N PRO A 81 9.14 -4.71 7.33
CA PRO A 81 9.62 -4.02 8.53
C PRO A 81 10.92 -4.60 9.09
N VAL A 82 11.12 -5.91 9.03
CA VAL A 82 12.34 -6.57 9.53
C VAL A 82 13.55 -6.17 8.69
N GLU A 83 13.46 -6.27 7.36
CA GLU A 83 14.51 -5.85 6.42
C GLU A 83 14.91 -4.39 6.67
N PHE A 84 13.94 -3.47 6.63
CA PHE A 84 14.21 -2.04 6.75
C PHE A 84 14.71 -1.65 8.15
N THR A 85 14.33 -2.38 9.20
CA THR A 85 14.87 -2.17 10.55
C THR A 85 16.34 -2.58 10.61
N ILE A 86 16.70 -3.74 10.06
CA ILE A 86 18.09 -4.22 10.07
C ILE A 86 18.98 -3.30 9.21
N VAL A 87 18.52 -2.93 8.01
CA VAL A 87 19.22 -1.94 7.16
C VAL A 87 19.32 -0.58 7.86
N GLY A 88 18.25 -0.13 8.52
CA GLY A 88 18.24 1.12 9.27
C GLY A 88 19.26 1.14 10.40
N VAL A 89 19.37 0.06 11.18
CA VAL A 89 20.39 -0.05 12.22
C VAL A 89 21.79 0.02 11.61
N ALA A 90 22.08 -0.74 10.56
CA ALA A 90 23.39 -0.70 9.89
C ALA A 90 23.71 0.67 9.28
N PHE A 91 22.69 1.42 8.87
CA PHE A 91 22.85 2.73 8.25
C PHE A 91 23.01 3.88 9.25
N PHE A 92 22.39 3.79 10.43
CA PHE A 92 22.48 4.80 11.49
C PHE A 92 23.51 4.49 12.59
N ASP A 93 24.03 3.27 12.68
CA ASP A 93 25.02 2.91 13.69
C ASP A 93 26.36 3.61 13.43
N THR A 94 26.76 4.44 14.40
CA THR A 94 28.03 5.19 14.39
C THR A 94 29.22 4.34 14.80
N LYS A 95 29.00 3.11 15.28
CA LYS A 95 30.07 2.17 15.67
C LYS A 95 30.39 1.16 14.56
N TRP A 96 29.75 1.27 13.40
CA TRP A 96 29.95 0.34 12.30
C TRP A 96 31.30 0.56 11.61
N SER A 97 32.16 -0.46 11.63
CA SER A 97 33.46 -0.42 10.96
C SER A 97 33.35 -0.80 9.48
N GLN A 98 34.29 -0.34 8.66
CA GLN A 98 34.31 -0.69 7.23
C GLN A 98 34.47 -2.21 6.99
N ALA A 99 35.21 -2.91 7.86
CA ALA A 99 35.36 -4.35 7.80
C ALA A 99 34.00 -5.07 7.97
N GLN A 100 33.17 -4.64 8.93
CA GLN A 100 31.82 -5.18 9.11
C GLN A 100 30.92 -4.87 7.92
N CYS A 101 31.02 -3.65 7.37
CA CYS A 101 30.25 -3.26 6.19
C CYS A 101 30.58 -4.14 4.97
N SER A 102 31.85 -4.54 4.79
CA SER A 102 32.27 -5.42 3.69
C SER A 102 31.64 -6.82 3.73
N HIS A 103 31.15 -7.28 4.89
CA HIS A 103 30.41 -8.53 5.00
C HIS A 103 28.90 -8.34 4.91
N PHE A 104 28.40 -7.15 5.25
CA PHE A 104 26.97 -6.87 5.36
C PHE A 104 26.35 -6.19 4.12
N PHE A 105 27.14 -5.53 3.27
CA PHE A 105 26.61 -4.71 2.17
C PHE A 105 25.68 -5.46 1.19
N LEU A 106 25.82 -6.79 1.05
CA LEU A 106 24.93 -7.58 0.18
C LEU A 106 23.55 -7.86 0.79
N PHE A 107 23.37 -7.66 2.09
CA PHE A 107 22.12 -7.95 2.77
C PHE A 107 20.96 -7.13 2.20
N GLU A 108 21.13 -5.82 2.08
CA GLU A 108 20.10 -4.91 1.55
C GLU A 108 19.64 -5.30 0.14
N PRO A 109 20.51 -5.38 -0.89
CA PRO A 109 20.06 -5.69 -2.24
C PRO A 109 19.47 -7.10 -2.38
N ILE A 110 19.96 -8.09 -1.63
CA ILE A 110 19.40 -9.45 -1.66
C ILE A 110 17.99 -9.47 -1.05
N CYS A 111 17.81 -8.85 0.12
CA CYS A 111 16.50 -8.78 0.75
C CYS A 111 15.50 -8.02 -0.13
N THR A 112 15.93 -6.89 -0.71
CA THR A 112 15.08 -6.10 -1.61
C THR A 112 14.74 -6.90 -2.88
N ALA A 113 15.66 -7.72 -3.41
CA ALA A 113 15.39 -8.59 -4.55
C ALA A 113 14.31 -9.63 -4.22
N ILE A 114 14.37 -10.24 -3.03
CA ILE A 114 13.35 -11.18 -2.54
C ILE A 114 12.01 -10.46 -2.35
N LEU A 115 12.01 -9.27 -1.76
CA LEU A 115 10.81 -8.45 -1.56
C LEU A 115 10.14 -8.12 -2.91
N LEU A 116 10.91 -7.66 -3.89
CA LEU A 116 10.40 -7.34 -5.23
C LEU A 116 9.92 -8.60 -5.97
N ALA A 117 10.61 -9.73 -5.85
CA ALA A 117 10.19 -11.00 -6.44
C ALA A 117 8.84 -11.46 -5.86
N ALA A 118 8.65 -11.37 -4.53
CA ALA A 118 7.39 -11.66 -3.88
C ALA A 118 6.28 -10.70 -4.35
N CYS A 119 6.56 -9.41 -4.49
CA CYS A 119 5.60 -8.44 -5.01
C CYS A 119 5.20 -8.73 -6.47
N SER A 120 6.18 -9.01 -7.32
CA SER A 120 5.95 -9.39 -8.72
C SER A 120 5.16 -10.70 -8.83
N LEU A 121 5.43 -11.69 -7.98
CA LEU A 121 4.66 -12.94 -7.93
C LEU A 121 3.18 -12.69 -7.61
N VAL A 122 2.88 -11.79 -6.67
CA VAL A 122 1.48 -11.39 -6.38
C VAL A 122 0.81 -10.80 -7.62
N HIS A 123 1.51 -9.96 -8.39
CA HIS A 123 1.00 -9.40 -9.63
C HIS A 123 0.72 -10.49 -10.68
N VAL A 124 1.62 -11.46 -10.85
CA VAL A 124 1.40 -12.60 -11.76
C VAL A 124 0.16 -13.39 -11.37
N ILE A 125 0.04 -13.77 -10.09
CA ILE A 125 -1.12 -14.55 -9.59
C ILE A 125 -2.42 -13.78 -9.83
N ARG A 126 -2.42 -12.48 -9.54
CA ARG A 126 -3.56 -11.59 -9.76
C ARG A 126 -3.98 -11.52 -11.21
N ILE A 127 -3.05 -11.22 -12.11
CA ILE A 127 -3.34 -11.05 -13.53
C ILE A 127 -3.79 -12.37 -14.15
N HIS A 128 -3.18 -13.48 -13.74
CA HIS A 128 -3.62 -14.80 -14.15
C HIS A 128 -5.07 -15.10 -13.72
N ALA A 129 -5.47 -14.70 -12.51
CA ALA A 129 -6.86 -14.82 -12.06
C ALA A 129 -7.83 -13.93 -12.85
N ILE A 130 -7.39 -12.74 -13.26
CA ILE A 130 -8.18 -11.78 -14.07
C ILE A 130 -8.49 -12.33 -15.47
N TYR A 131 -7.51 -12.98 -16.09
CA TYR A 131 -7.59 -13.48 -17.47
C TYR A 131 -8.09 -14.92 -17.54
N GLU A 132 -9.04 -15.28 -16.66
CA GLU A 132 -9.72 -16.59 -16.63
C GLU A 132 -8.75 -17.78 -16.66
N LYS A 133 -7.56 -17.63 -16.06
CA LYS A 133 -6.49 -18.64 -16.05
C LYS A 133 -5.96 -19.04 -17.42
N SER A 134 -5.94 -18.11 -18.38
CA SER A 134 -5.31 -18.34 -19.67
C SER A 134 -3.81 -18.65 -19.51
N ARG A 135 -3.38 -19.80 -20.05
CA ARG A 135 -1.99 -20.27 -19.94
C ARG A 135 -1.00 -19.32 -20.61
N ASN A 136 -1.41 -18.64 -21.67
CA ASN A 136 -0.55 -17.68 -22.39
C ASN A 136 -0.12 -16.53 -21.48
N VAL A 137 -1.05 -15.98 -20.68
CA VAL A 137 -0.75 -14.89 -19.73
C VAL A 137 0.14 -15.39 -18.60
N LEU A 138 -0.05 -16.64 -18.16
CA LEU A 138 0.82 -17.25 -17.16
C LEU A 138 2.26 -17.42 -17.68
N TYR A 139 2.43 -17.91 -18.90
CA TYR A 139 3.77 -18.06 -19.50
C TYR A 139 4.44 -16.72 -19.76
N SER A 140 3.70 -15.71 -20.24
CA SER A 140 4.28 -14.38 -20.50
C SER A 140 4.68 -13.67 -19.22
N MET A 141 3.78 -13.59 -18.23
CA MET A 141 4.06 -12.92 -16.95
C MET A 141 5.04 -13.72 -16.09
N GLY A 142 4.94 -15.05 -16.10
CA GLY A 142 5.87 -15.95 -15.42
C GLY A 142 7.27 -15.91 -16.02
N GLY A 143 7.39 -15.79 -17.35
CA GLY A 143 8.66 -15.59 -18.04
C GLY A 143 9.32 -14.26 -17.65
N LEU A 144 8.55 -13.16 -17.58
CA LEU A 144 9.04 -11.87 -17.10
C LEU A 144 9.48 -11.92 -15.63
N LEU A 145 8.72 -12.62 -14.77
CA LEU A 145 9.10 -12.82 -13.37
C LEU A 145 10.41 -13.62 -13.26
N ALA A 146 10.57 -14.71 -14.01
CA ALA A 146 11.78 -15.52 -14.01
C ALA A 146 12.98 -14.70 -14.49
N LEU A 147 12.80 -13.94 -15.58
CA LEU A 147 13.80 -13.00 -16.08
C LEU A 147 14.19 -11.96 -15.02
N GLN A 148 13.20 -11.36 -14.35
CA GLN A 148 13.43 -10.40 -13.28
C GLN A 148 14.29 -11.04 -12.17
N VAL A 149 13.92 -12.22 -11.66
CA VAL A 149 14.65 -12.89 -10.57
C VAL A 149 16.08 -13.23 -10.96
N VAL A 150 16.30 -13.72 -12.18
CA VAL A 150 17.65 -14.05 -12.66
C VAL A 150 18.50 -12.78 -12.80
N VAL A 151 17.94 -11.73 -13.41
CA VAL A 151 18.64 -10.47 -13.62
C VAL A 151 18.96 -9.78 -12.29
N THR A 152 18.01 -9.72 -11.36
CA THR A 152 18.26 -9.13 -10.03
C THR A 152 19.32 -9.92 -9.26
N ALA A 153 19.28 -11.25 -9.31
CA ALA A 153 20.29 -12.10 -8.66
C ALA A 153 21.71 -11.87 -9.23
N ILE A 154 21.85 -11.76 -10.56
CA ILE A 154 23.13 -11.44 -11.20
C ILE A 154 23.60 -10.04 -10.78
N CYS A 155 22.70 -9.05 -10.80
CA CYS A 155 23.00 -7.67 -10.40
C CYS A 155 23.44 -7.54 -8.94
N CYS A 156 22.90 -8.35 -8.01
CA CYS A 156 23.35 -8.38 -6.61
C CYS A 156 24.87 -8.66 -6.49
N GLY A 157 25.45 -9.46 -7.39
CA GLY A 157 26.89 -9.74 -7.41
C GLY A 157 27.78 -8.56 -7.83
N PHE A 158 27.20 -7.48 -8.35
CA PHE A 158 27.92 -6.29 -8.80
C PHE A 158 27.87 -5.11 -7.81
N TYR A 159 27.37 -5.33 -6.60
CA TYR A 159 27.46 -4.33 -5.53
C TYR A 159 28.84 -4.35 -4.87
N ARG A 160 29.22 -3.21 -4.29
CA ARG A 160 30.41 -3.03 -3.45
C ARG A 160 30.03 -2.24 -2.20
N SER A 161 30.80 -2.37 -1.12
CA SER A 161 30.68 -1.44 0.00
C SER A 161 31.27 -0.07 -0.38
N THR A 162 30.55 1.02 -0.09
CA THR A 162 31.10 2.38 -0.25
C THR A 162 32.22 2.58 0.77
N PRO A 163 33.37 3.16 0.40
CA PRO A 163 34.49 3.44 1.31
C PRO A 163 34.20 4.64 2.22
N LEU A 164 33.17 4.52 3.06
CA LEU A 164 32.79 5.56 4.03
C LEU A 164 33.79 5.63 5.21
N LYS A 165 33.89 6.79 5.84
CA LYS A 165 34.66 6.95 7.09
C LYS A 165 33.94 6.26 8.25
N ASP A 166 34.70 5.83 9.24
CA ASP A 166 34.14 5.19 10.43
C ASP A 166 33.06 6.09 11.08
N GLY A 167 31.91 5.47 11.35
CA GLY A 167 30.75 6.13 11.95
C GLY A 167 29.80 6.84 10.99
N GLN A 168 30.02 6.78 9.67
CA GLN A 168 29.08 7.29 8.68
C GLN A 168 27.97 6.27 8.31
N GLY A 169 28.11 5.01 8.72
CA GLY A 169 27.18 3.89 8.48
C GLY A 169 27.65 2.97 7.36
N CYS A 170 26.83 1.97 7.01
CA CYS A 170 27.09 1.07 5.88
C CYS A 170 26.10 1.29 4.74
N ILE A 171 26.61 1.48 3.51
CA ILE A 171 25.81 1.61 2.29
C ILE A 171 26.38 0.70 1.21
N ALA A 172 25.48 0.02 0.51
CA ALA A 172 25.81 -0.74 -0.68
C ALA A 172 25.74 0.16 -1.91
N GLU A 173 26.82 0.23 -2.68
CA GLU A 173 26.88 1.00 -3.91
C GLU A 173 27.10 0.10 -5.12
N PRO A 174 26.48 0.40 -6.27
CA PRO A 174 26.77 -0.28 -7.52
C PRO A 174 28.23 -0.10 -7.95
N LYS A 175 28.90 -1.17 -8.37
CA LYS A 175 30.23 -1.09 -9.01
C LYS A 175 30.17 -0.44 -10.40
N SER A 176 29.01 -0.52 -11.08
CA SER A 176 28.84 -0.03 -12.44
C SER A 176 27.42 0.49 -12.70
N ASN A 177 27.28 1.41 -13.66
CA ASN A 177 25.99 1.95 -14.10
C ASN A 177 25.02 0.87 -14.58
N TRP A 178 25.54 -0.29 -15.00
CA TRP A 178 24.74 -1.45 -15.41
C TRP A 178 23.85 -2.01 -14.30
N VAL A 179 24.10 -1.69 -13.03
CA VAL A 179 23.18 -2.03 -11.92
C VAL A 179 21.80 -1.40 -12.11
N GLY A 180 21.66 -0.34 -12.92
CA GLY A 180 20.34 0.17 -13.33
C GLY A 180 19.46 -0.88 -14.03
N ILE A 181 20.06 -1.93 -14.63
CA ILE A 181 19.30 -3.06 -15.19
C ILE A 181 18.47 -3.77 -14.11
N TYR A 182 18.95 -3.82 -12.87
CA TYR A 182 18.21 -4.38 -11.73
C TYR A 182 16.78 -3.80 -11.68
N TRP A 183 16.67 -2.48 -11.69
CA TRP A 183 15.40 -1.76 -11.63
C TRP A 183 14.65 -1.75 -12.96
N LEU A 184 15.35 -1.80 -14.09
CA LEU A 184 14.73 -1.96 -15.39
C LEU A 184 13.93 -3.26 -15.48
N SER A 185 14.49 -4.37 -14.98
CA SER A 185 13.81 -5.67 -15.00
C SER A 185 12.51 -5.68 -14.19
N ALA A 186 12.52 -5.08 -12.99
CA ALA A 186 11.32 -4.93 -12.16
C ALA A 186 10.29 -4.00 -12.83
N THR A 187 10.73 -2.85 -13.34
CA THR A 187 9.88 -1.90 -14.06
C THR A 187 9.24 -2.53 -15.29
N LEU A 188 9.94 -3.41 -16.01
CA LEU A 188 9.38 -4.14 -17.14
C LEU A 188 8.24 -5.06 -16.71
N THR A 189 8.42 -5.83 -15.64
CA THR A 189 7.36 -6.70 -15.07
C THR A 189 6.15 -5.88 -14.61
N TYR A 190 6.36 -4.73 -13.96
CA TYR A 190 5.26 -3.86 -13.54
C TYR A 190 4.59 -3.13 -14.70
N THR A 191 5.34 -2.79 -15.76
CA THR A 191 4.79 -2.20 -17.00
C THR A 191 3.89 -3.21 -17.70
N ALA A 192 4.34 -4.46 -17.86
CA ALA A 192 3.51 -5.52 -18.41
C ALA A 192 2.26 -5.75 -17.54
N SER A 193 2.43 -5.76 -16.21
CA SER A 193 1.32 -5.90 -15.27
C SER A 193 0.25 -4.82 -15.45
N PHE A 194 0.70 -3.56 -15.51
CA PHE A 194 -0.17 -2.41 -15.71
C PHE A 194 -0.84 -2.45 -17.09
N ALA A 195 -0.10 -2.76 -18.15
CA ALA A 195 -0.64 -2.88 -19.51
C ALA A 195 -1.76 -3.94 -19.60
N PHE A 196 -1.56 -5.12 -19.00
CA PHE A 196 -2.60 -6.15 -18.96
C PHE A 196 -3.83 -5.72 -18.16
N ALA A 197 -3.64 -4.99 -17.05
CA ALA A 197 -4.73 -4.46 -16.24
C ALA A 197 -5.52 -3.38 -17.01
N VAL A 198 -4.84 -2.44 -17.66
CA VAL A 198 -5.45 -1.40 -18.52
C VAL A 198 -6.21 -2.04 -19.68
N HIS A 199 -5.59 -2.98 -20.40
CA HIS A 199 -6.22 -3.66 -21.52
C HIS A 199 -7.52 -4.36 -21.11
N ARG A 200 -7.51 -5.06 -19.96
CA ARG A 200 -8.71 -5.70 -19.42
C ARG A 200 -9.79 -4.68 -19.05
N SER A 201 -9.38 -3.57 -18.42
CA SER A 201 -10.26 -2.47 -18.02
C SER A 201 -10.95 -1.85 -19.23
N LEU A 202 -10.20 -1.58 -20.31
CA LEU A 202 -10.73 -1.06 -21.58
C LEU A 202 -11.70 -2.06 -22.25
N ARG A 203 -11.41 -3.36 -22.21
CA ARG A 203 -12.33 -4.38 -22.72
C ARG A 203 -13.63 -4.43 -21.90
N SER A 204 -13.55 -4.21 -20.59
CA SER A 204 -14.71 -4.17 -19.68
C SER A 204 -15.65 -3.00 -20.01
N LEU A 205 -15.10 -1.84 -20.36
CA LEU A 205 -15.87 -0.65 -20.78
C LEU A 205 -16.72 -0.89 -22.03
N LYS A 206 -16.21 -1.66 -22.98
CA LYS A 206 -16.96 -1.99 -24.21
C LYS A 206 -18.20 -2.84 -23.92
N VAL A 207 -18.19 -3.64 -22.84
CA VAL A 207 -19.32 -4.50 -22.45
C VAL A 207 -20.31 -3.74 -21.55
N LYS A 208 -19.82 -2.86 -20.67
CA LYS A 208 -20.66 -2.04 -19.79
C LYS A 208 -20.13 -0.60 -19.75
N GLN A 209 -20.93 0.33 -20.24
CA GLN A 209 -20.66 1.76 -20.14
C GLN A 209 -20.73 2.21 -18.68
N LEU A 210 -19.58 2.23 -18.02
CA LEU A 210 -19.40 2.76 -16.67
C LEU A 210 -18.47 3.98 -16.75
N SER A 211 -18.65 4.94 -15.85
CA SER A 211 -17.73 6.07 -15.71
C SER A 211 -16.30 5.58 -15.44
N TYR A 212 -15.33 6.17 -16.15
CA TYR A 212 -13.89 5.83 -16.04
C TYR A 212 -13.37 5.85 -14.60
N TRP A 213 -13.84 6.78 -13.78
CA TRP A 213 -13.41 6.90 -12.39
C TRP A 213 -13.86 5.72 -11.52
N LYS A 214 -15.14 5.33 -11.65
CA LYS A 214 -15.67 4.16 -10.95
C LYS A 214 -14.98 2.88 -11.39
N LEU A 215 -14.59 2.79 -12.66
CA LEU A 215 -13.86 1.65 -13.19
C LEU A 215 -12.44 1.56 -12.59
N MET A 216 -11.69 2.66 -12.58
CA MET A 216 -10.34 2.70 -12.00
C MET A 216 -10.31 2.27 -10.53
N LEU A 217 -11.25 2.79 -9.74
CA LEU A 217 -11.35 2.45 -8.32
C LEU A 217 -11.81 1.01 -8.10
N ARG A 218 -12.70 0.50 -8.97
CA ARG A 218 -13.23 -0.86 -8.85
C ARG A 218 -12.20 -1.93 -9.19
N ASP A 219 -11.42 -1.73 -10.24
CA ASP A 219 -10.51 -2.76 -10.75
C ASP A 219 -9.11 -2.67 -10.09
N GLY A 220 -8.92 -1.70 -9.19
CA GLY A 220 -7.64 -1.46 -8.50
C GLY A 220 -6.57 -0.88 -9.42
N LEU A 221 -6.95 -0.30 -10.57
CA LEU A 221 -6.01 0.21 -11.58
C LEU A 221 -5.12 1.32 -11.01
N ASN A 222 -5.65 2.12 -10.08
CA ASN A 222 -4.88 3.12 -9.37
C ASN A 222 -3.67 2.51 -8.64
N LEU A 223 -3.84 1.36 -7.99
CA LEU A 223 -2.74 0.70 -7.26
C LEU A 223 -1.65 0.19 -8.22
N TYR A 224 -2.03 -0.41 -9.34
CA TYR A 224 -1.07 -0.83 -10.38
C TYR A 224 -0.36 0.36 -11.02
N GLY A 225 -1.09 1.44 -11.30
CA GLY A 225 -0.53 2.69 -11.83
C GLY A 225 0.47 3.32 -10.88
N SER A 226 0.15 3.39 -9.58
CA SER A 226 1.07 3.89 -8.56
C SER A 226 2.35 3.07 -8.48
N ILE A 227 2.26 1.72 -8.45
CA ILE A 227 3.45 0.84 -8.43
C ILE A 227 4.31 1.06 -9.68
N TRP A 228 3.69 1.10 -10.86
CA TRP A 228 4.40 1.36 -12.10
C TRP A 228 5.09 2.73 -12.08
N ALA A 229 4.39 3.78 -11.64
CA ALA A 229 4.92 5.13 -11.60
C ALA A 229 6.13 5.26 -10.66
N VAL A 230 6.06 4.73 -9.43
CA VAL A 230 7.21 4.81 -8.50
C VAL A 230 8.42 4.02 -8.99
N ASN A 231 8.22 2.85 -9.60
CA ASN A 231 9.32 2.08 -10.18
C ASN A 231 9.90 2.74 -11.43
N MET A 232 9.05 3.36 -12.26
CA MET A 232 9.48 4.11 -13.43
C MET A 232 10.33 5.33 -13.02
N VAL A 233 9.87 6.10 -12.03
CA VAL A 233 10.65 7.24 -11.49
C VAL A 233 11.99 6.77 -10.92
N ASN A 234 11.99 5.67 -10.14
CA ASN A 234 13.23 5.12 -9.61
C ASN A 234 14.19 4.69 -10.74
N MET A 235 13.69 3.98 -11.76
CA MET A 235 14.48 3.58 -12.92
C MET A 235 15.03 4.79 -13.69
N LEU A 236 14.22 5.83 -13.91
CA LEU A 236 14.67 7.06 -14.55
C LEU A 236 15.74 7.78 -13.72
N PHE A 237 15.60 7.83 -12.39
CA PHE A 237 16.63 8.36 -11.49
C PHE A 237 17.96 7.65 -11.68
N TRP A 238 17.95 6.32 -11.82
CA TRP A 238 19.15 5.52 -12.07
C TRP A 238 19.86 5.84 -13.38
N PHE A 239 19.13 6.17 -14.45
CA PHE A 239 19.71 6.47 -15.76
C PHE A 239 20.03 7.96 -15.99
N ILE A 240 19.27 8.86 -15.39
CA ILE A 240 19.40 10.31 -15.60
C ILE A 240 20.45 10.92 -14.67
N ILE A 241 20.49 10.50 -13.40
CA ILE A 241 21.40 11.10 -12.42
C ILE A 241 22.83 10.60 -12.64
N LYS A 242 23.72 11.55 -12.91
CA LYS A 242 25.17 11.33 -12.96
C LYS A 242 25.75 11.56 -11.56
N PRO A 243 26.40 10.56 -10.95
CA PRO A 243 27.10 10.74 -9.68
C PRO A 243 28.29 11.70 -9.91
N THR A 244 28.47 12.63 -8.98
CA THR A 244 29.56 13.62 -9.00
C THR A 244 30.89 13.01 -8.55
N GLY A 245 30.86 11.91 -7.80
CA GLY A 245 32.03 11.13 -7.40
C GLY A 245 31.72 9.67 -7.05
N PRO A 246 32.76 8.87 -6.74
CA PRO A 246 32.64 7.45 -6.37
C PRO A 246 32.13 7.22 -4.94
N GLU A 247 31.80 8.30 -4.22
CA GLU A 247 31.32 8.31 -2.83
C GLU A 247 29.84 8.71 -2.75
N ASP A 248 29.19 9.04 -3.88
CA ASP A 248 27.86 9.66 -3.88
C ASP A 248 26.73 8.62 -3.98
N PRO A 249 25.97 8.36 -2.89
CA PRO A 249 24.88 7.38 -2.87
C PRO A 249 23.59 7.92 -3.52
N VAL A 250 23.65 8.98 -4.33
CA VAL A 250 22.46 9.71 -4.80
C VAL A 250 21.48 8.81 -5.55
N ARG A 251 21.99 7.78 -6.25
CA ARG A 251 21.16 6.86 -7.04
C ARG A 251 20.32 5.90 -6.17
N THR A 252 20.78 5.58 -4.97
CA THR A 252 20.09 4.63 -4.09
C THR A 252 19.07 5.30 -3.18
N ILE A 253 19.07 6.65 -3.08
CA ILE A 253 18.15 7.40 -2.22
C ILE A 253 16.69 7.03 -2.50
N VAL A 254 16.28 7.07 -3.78
CA VAL A 254 14.88 6.82 -4.18
C VAL A 254 14.50 5.34 -4.12
N THR A 255 15.49 4.45 -4.12
CA THR A 255 15.29 3.00 -4.21
C THR A 255 14.57 2.44 -2.99
N SER A 256 14.96 2.85 -1.78
CA SER A 256 14.32 2.40 -0.52
C SER A 256 12.84 2.76 -0.47
N MET A 257 12.49 4.01 -0.85
CA MET A 257 11.09 4.45 -0.90
C MET A 257 10.31 3.71 -1.99
N ALA A 258 10.91 3.50 -3.17
CA ALA A 258 10.26 2.75 -4.24
C ALA A 258 9.94 1.30 -3.81
N ALA A 259 10.85 0.63 -3.09
CA ALA A 259 10.63 -0.70 -2.55
C ALA A 259 9.48 -0.73 -1.52
N VAL A 260 9.48 0.18 -0.54
CA VAL A 260 8.40 0.28 0.48
C VAL A 260 7.05 0.61 -0.15
N LEU A 261 7.00 1.57 -1.07
CA LEU A 261 5.76 1.93 -1.77
C LEU A 261 5.25 0.79 -2.65
N THR A 262 6.15 0.05 -3.30
CA THR A 262 5.78 -1.14 -4.07
C THR A 262 5.19 -2.22 -3.18
N ALA A 263 5.84 -2.54 -2.06
CA ALA A 263 5.37 -3.56 -1.12
C ALA A 263 4.03 -3.17 -0.48
N SER A 264 3.88 -1.93 -0.02
CA SER A 264 2.63 -1.42 0.57
C SER A 264 1.46 -1.44 -0.41
N MET A 265 1.65 -0.95 -1.64
CA MET A 265 0.61 -0.99 -2.66
C MET A 265 0.29 -2.42 -3.08
N THR A 266 1.27 -3.32 -3.12
CA THR A 266 1.04 -4.74 -3.37
C THR A 266 0.20 -5.38 -2.26
N MET A 267 0.50 -5.11 -0.98
CA MET A 267 -0.32 -5.57 0.14
C MET A 267 -1.76 -5.04 0.04
N ARG A 268 -1.95 -3.79 -0.38
CA ARG A 268 -3.29 -3.22 -0.65
C ARG A 268 -4.00 -3.93 -1.81
N ILE A 269 -3.29 -4.27 -2.89
CA ILE A 269 -3.82 -5.13 -3.96
C ILE A 269 -4.20 -6.51 -3.42
N ILE A 270 -3.47 -7.04 -2.43
CA ILE A 270 -3.84 -8.31 -1.79
C ILE A 270 -5.16 -8.21 -1.03
N LEU A 271 -5.44 -7.08 -0.39
CA LEU A 271 -6.66 -6.86 0.39
C LEU A 271 -7.85 -6.35 -0.43
N ALA A 272 -7.63 -5.75 -1.60
CA ALA A 272 -8.69 -5.16 -2.43
C ALA A 272 -9.59 -6.20 -3.14
N VAL A 273 -9.28 -7.48 -3.02
CA VAL A 273 -10.03 -8.58 -3.63
C VAL A 273 -11.39 -8.73 -3.01
N ARG A 274 -12.36 -9.06 -3.85
CA ARG A 274 -13.63 -9.61 -3.41
C ARG A 274 -13.69 -11.11 -3.74
N GLY A 275 -14.28 -11.89 -2.84
CA GLY A 275 -14.40 -13.35 -2.97
C GLY A 275 -13.25 -14.16 -2.34
N SER A 276 -13.35 -15.48 -2.41
CA SER A 276 -12.35 -16.39 -1.83
C SER A 276 -10.97 -16.19 -2.49
N LEU A 277 -9.96 -15.99 -1.66
CA LEU A 277 -8.56 -15.89 -2.09
C LEU A 277 -8.03 -17.22 -2.66
N ALA A 278 -8.69 -18.36 -2.40
CA ALA A 278 -8.29 -19.68 -2.91
C ALA A 278 -8.25 -19.74 -4.45
N LYS A 279 -9.08 -18.95 -5.13
CA LYS A 279 -9.09 -18.87 -6.61
C LYS A 279 -8.39 -17.62 -7.16
N GLY A 280 -7.69 -16.85 -6.32
CA GLY A 280 -7.05 -15.58 -6.70
C GLY A 280 -7.98 -14.37 -6.70
N GLY A 281 -9.22 -14.54 -6.23
CA GLY A 281 -10.24 -13.49 -6.24
C GLY A 281 -11.16 -13.50 -7.44
N SER A 282 -12.38 -12.98 -7.27
CA SER A 282 -13.29 -12.71 -8.38
C SER A 282 -13.48 -11.21 -8.52
N TYR A 283 -13.35 -10.70 -9.75
CA TYR A 283 -13.72 -9.32 -10.05
C TYR A 283 -15.25 -9.25 -10.20
N ALA A 284 -15.84 -8.16 -9.71
CA ALA A 284 -17.30 -7.97 -9.67
C ALA A 284 -18.00 -8.03 -11.04
N VAL A 285 -17.26 -8.04 -12.15
CA VAL A 285 -17.80 -8.15 -13.51
C VAL A 285 -17.98 -9.60 -13.95
N SER A 286 -17.15 -10.53 -13.49
CA SER A 286 -17.19 -11.94 -13.91
C SER A 286 -18.44 -12.67 -13.42
N SER A 287 -19.09 -12.16 -12.37
CA SER A 287 -20.36 -12.68 -11.86
C SER A 287 -21.58 -12.26 -12.70
N SER A 288 -21.41 -11.41 -13.72
CA SER A 288 -22.54 -10.85 -14.49
C SER A 288 -22.64 -11.30 -15.94
N SER A 289 -21.77 -12.20 -16.41
CA SER A 289 -21.74 -12.64 -17.81
C SER A 289 -22.20 -14.07 -18.07
N ASN A 290 -22.81 -14.77 -17.11
CA ASN A 290 -23.49 -16.05 -17.36
C ASN A 290 -24.84 -16.18 -16.62
N PRO A 291 -25.93 -15.57 -17.11
CA PRO A 291 -27.27 -16.07 -16.85
C PRO A 291 -27.64 -17.07 -17.96
N SER A 292 -26.91 -18.19 -18.09
CA SER A 292 -27.39 -19.28 -18.94
C SER A 292 -26.79 -20.65 -18.60
N ARG A 293 -27.72 -21.59 -18.35
CA ARG A 293 -27.59 -23.06 -18.37
C ARG A 293 -26.98 -23.75 -17.14
N SER A 294 -27.65 -23.62 -16.00
CA SER A 294 -27.84 -24.75 -15.09
C SER A 294 -29.34 -24.96 -14.87
N ARG A 295 -29.99 -25.51 -15.89
CA ARG A 295 -31.35 -26.06 -15.83
C ARG A 295 -31.21 -27.50 -15.33
N SER A 296 -31.03 -27.68 -14.02
CA SER A 296 -31.08 -29.00 -13.35
C SER A 296 -31.00 -28.83 -11.84
N GLY A 297 -32.06 -29.20 -11.11
CA GLY A 297 -32.15 -29.25 -9.65
C GLY A 297 -32.64 -27.93 -9.06
N ASN A 298 -33.93 -27.71 -8.87
CA ASN A 298 -34.69 -28.23 -7.72
C ASN A 298 -33.85 -28.32 -6.44
N THR A 299 -33.73 -27.20 -5.72
CA THR A 299 -33.62 -27.14 -4.25
C THR A 299 -33.88 -25.71 -3.76
N THR A 300 -35.11 -25.23 -3.88
CA THR A 300 -35.64 -24.25 -2.93
C THR A 300 -35.72 -24.92 -1.57
N HIS A 301 -34.69 -24.74 -0.74
CA HIS A 301 -34.78 -25.02 0.69
C HIS A 301 -35.66 -23.95 1.34
N VAL A 302 -36.98 -24.11 1.19
CA VAL A 302 -37.95 -23.59 2.14
C VAL A 302 -37.87 -24.53 3.34
N LEU A 303 -37.26 -24.06 4.43
CA LEU A 303 -37.32 -24.72 5.73
C LEU A 303 -38.74 -24.59 6.29
N SER A 304 -39.63 -25.48 5.85
CA SER A 304 -40.92 -25.70 6.49
C SER A 304 -40.67 -26.42 7.82
N SER A 305 -40.74 -25.67 8.92
CA SER A 305 -40.81 -26.24 10.27
C SER A 305 -42.22 -26.81 10.48
N ALA A 306 -42.44 -28.04 10.03
CA ALA A 306 -43.61 -28.84 10.38
C ALA A 306 -43.25 -29.71 11.59
N ARG A 307 -43.63 -29.26 12.80
CA ARG A 307 -43.71 -30.16 13.95
C ARG A 307 -44.95 -31.04 13.78
N VAL A 308 -44.70 -32.29 13.43
CA VAL A 308 -45.64 -33.40 13.59
C VAL A 308 -45.83 -33.62 15.10
N GLY A 309 -47.06 -33.38 15.56
CA GLY A 309 -47.52 -33.81 16.88
C GLY A 309 -47.76 -35.32 16.89
N ALA A 310 -47.25 -35.97 17.94
CA ALA A 310 -47.56 -37.35 18.29
C ALA A 310 -48.97 -37.43 18.90
N GLY A 311 -49.60 -38.59 18.73
CA GLY A 311 -51.04 -38.79 18.85
C GLY A 311 -51.64 -38.78 20.26
N ALA A 312 -52.95 -38.52 20.28
CA ALA A 312 -53.98 -39.07 21.15
C ALA A 312 -55.31 -38.51 20.61
N GLY A 313 -56.11 -39.26 19.87
CA GLY A 313 -57.19 -40.07 20.48
C GLY A 313 -58.48 -39.24 20.56
N GLY A 314 -59.38 -39.40 19.58
CA GLY A 314 -60.69 -38.73 19.64
C GLY A 314 -61.50 -38.88 18.36
N ALA A 315 -62.49 -39.75 18.41
CA ALA A 315 -63.49 -39.97 17.37
C ALA A 315 -64.43 -38.77 17.22
N GLY A 316 -64.79 -38.39 16.00
CA GLY A 316 -65.88 -37.43 15.76
C GLY A 316 -65.87 -36.76 14.38
N THR A 317 -66.74 -37.26 13.51
CA THR A 317 -67.58 -36.48 12.57
C THR A 317 -66.95 -35.39 11.69
N GLY A 318 -66.79 -35.72 10.40
CA GLY A 318 -67.17 -34.94 9.21
C GLY A 318 -66.88 -33.43 9.13
N ILE A 319 -65.80 -33.05 8.44
CA ILE A 319 -65.66 -31.77 7.71
C ILE A 319 -64.76 -32.02 6.47
N PRO A 320 -65.14 -31.59 5.24
CA PRO A 320 -64.24 -31.67 4.09
C PRO A 320 -63.03 -30.74 4.25
N PRO A 321 -61.80 -31.17 3.92
CA PRO A 321 -60.60 -30.36 4.12
C PRO A 321 -60.59 -29.14 3.20
N GLY A 322 -60.55 -27.97 3.85
CA GLY A 322 -60.43 -26.66 3.23
C GLY A 322 -59.17 -26.55 2.38
N THR A 323 -59.40 -26.00 1.19
CA THR A 323 -58.41 -25.41 0.30
C THR A 323 -57.57 -24.38 1.04
N ASN A 324 -56.24 -24.57 1.07
CA ASN A 324 -55.31 -23.54 1.50
C ASN A 324 -55.32 -22.36 0.50
N PRO A 325 -55.29 -21.10 0.96
CA PRO A 325 -55.40 -19.93 0.09
C PRO A 325 -54.12 -19.76 -0.74
N VAL A 326 -54.26 -19.87 -2.06
CA VAL A 326 -53.27 -19.43 -3.02
C VAL A 326 -53.40 -17.91 -3.18
N LEU A 327 -52.41 -17.17 -2.68
CA LEU A 327 -52.29 -15.73 -2.90
C LEU A 327 -51.70 -15.48 -4.29
N SER A 328 -52.58 -15.42 -5.30
CA SER A 328 -52.24 -14.95 -6.63
C SER A 328 -52.21 -13.42 -6.66
N ILE A 329 -51.03 -12.83 -6.88
CA ILE A 329 -50.89 -11.42 -7.25
C ILE A 329 -51.39 -11.26 -8.68
N GLY A 330 -52.66 -10.86 -8.82
CA GLY A 330 -53.24 -10.34 -10.05
C GLY A 330 -53.16 -8.82 -10.05
N ARG A 331 -52.65 -8.23 -11.13
CA ARG A 331 -52.56 -6.79 -11.30
C ARG A 331 -53.74 -6.27 -12.14
N VAL A 332 -54.63 -5.55 -11.44
CA VAL A 332 -55.34 -4.30 -11.77
C VAL A 332 -56.42 -4.25 -12.88
N GLY A 333 -57.65 -3.99 -12.40
CA GLY A 333 -58.76 -3.23 -13.02
C GLY A 333 -60.11 -3.85 -12.63
N ALA A 334 -61.10 -3.21 -11.99
CA ALA A 334 -61.27 -1.91 -11.35
C ALA A 334 -62.25 -2.10 -10.15
N ASP A 335 -62.29 -1.12 -9.24
CA ASP A 335 -63.16 -0.97 -8.06
C ASP A 335 -62.69 -1.54 -6.70
N GLN A 336 -62.65 -0.62 -5.72
CA GLN A 336 -62.10 -0.60 -4.34
C GLN A 336 -62.67 -1.67 -3.35
N PRO A 337 -62.14 -1.88 -2.10
CA PRO A 337 -61.39 -0.94 -1.24
C PRO A 337 -60.17 -1.49 -0.45
N THR A 338 -59.48 -0.55 0.20
CA THR A 338 -58.34 -0.67 1.12
C THR A 338 -58.53 -1.62 2.30
N THR A 339 -57.50 -2.42 2.62
CA THR A 339 -57.20 -2.81 4.02
C THR A 339 -55.68 -2.90 4.24
N TYR A 340 -55.22 -2.18 5.26
CA TYR A 340 -53.85 -2.22 5.79
C TYR A 340 -53.74 -3.32 6.84
N ALA A 341 -52.61 -4.02 6.87
CA ALA A 341 -52.20 -4.82 8.03
C ALA A 341 -50.71 -4.60 8.33
N VAL A 342 -50.46 -4.08 9.53
CA VAL A 342 -49.16 -3.82 10.14
C VAL A 342 -48.64 -5.11 10.78
N PRO A 343 -47.41 -5.58 10.49
CA PRO A 343 -46.82 -6.65 11.27
C PRO A 343 -46.04 -6.08 12.47
N LEU A 344 -46.53 -6.42 13.67
CA LEU A 344 -45.82 -6.34 14.95
C LEU A 344 -44.58 -7.23 14.92
N GLY A 345 -43.46 -6.68 15.36
CA GLY A 345 -42.18 -7.39 15.44
C GLY A 345 -42.08 -8.34 16.63
N ALA A 346 -41.30 -9.40 16.45
CA ALA A 346 -40.46 -10.02 17.47
C ALA A 346 -39.50 -11.02 16.82
N GLY A 347 -38.22 -10.99 17.18
CA GLY A 347 -37.30 -12.10 16.94
C GLY A 347 -35.92 -11.73 16.43
N ASP A 348 -35.10 -11.21 17.32
CA ASP A 348 -33.65 -11.02 17.19
C ASP A 348 -32.94 -12.33 16.77
N LYS A 349 -32.26 -12.32 15.62
CA LYS A 349 -31.20 -13.27 15.25
C LYS A 349 -30.16 -12.57 14.39
N GLY A 350 -29.03 -12.26 15.01
CA GLY A 350 -27.85 -11.70 14.37
C GLY A 350 -27.33 -12.56 13.21
N GLY A 351 -27.50 -12.03 12.00
CA GLY A 351 -26.72 -12.40 10.81
C GLY A 351 -26.07 -11.11 10.30
N ALA A 352 -24.77 -10.96 10.51
CA ALA A 352 -24.01 -9.78 10.07
C ALA A 352 -23.88 -9.77 8.54
N ASP A 353 -24.84 -9.13 7.88
CA ASP A 353 -24.79 -8.78 6.46
C ASP A 353 -23.96 -7.49 6.31
N TRP A 354 -22.76 -7.61 5.75
CA TRP A 354 -21.80 -6.50 5.66
C TRP A 354 -22.04 -5.67 4.40
N ASP A 355 -23.00 -4.74 4.46
CA ASP A 355 -23.09 -3.64 3.50
C ASP A 355 -22.05 -2.55 3.85
N GLY A 356 -21.12 -2.34 2.93
CA GLY A 356 -19.98 -1.45 3.07
C GLY A 356 -20.34 0.02 2.86
N LYS A 357 -21.17 0.59 3.74
CA LYS A 357 -21.33 2.05 3.81
C LYS A 357 -20.23 2.64 4.69
N SER A 358 -19.11 3.00 4.07
CA SER A 358 -18.16 3.93 4.66
C SER A 358 -18.76 5.34 4.62
N SER A 359 -19.01 5.89 5.81
CA SER A 359 -19.34 7.28 6.07
C SER A 359 -18.17 8.20 5.70
N VAL A 360 -18.09 8.65 4.44
CA VAL A 360 -17.40 9.88 4.06
C VAL A 360 -18.17 10.50 2.89
N GLY A 361 -19.02 11.49 3.19
CA GLY A 361 -19.67 12.32 2.18
C GLY A 361 -20.98 12.93 2.68
N GLY A 362 -20.96 14.25 2.90
CA GLY A 362 -22.19 15.05 3.06
C GLY A 362 -22.12 16.02 4.23
N ARG A 363 -21.27 17.05 4.15
CA ARG A 363 -21.37 18.23 5.02
C ARG A 363 -22.02 19.36 4.22
N ASP A 364 -23.33 19.21 4.03
CA ASP A 364 -24.27 20.29 3.75
C ASP A 364 -25.43 20.13 4.74
N GLN A 365 -25.28 20.73 5.92
CA GLN A 365 -26.35 20.94 6.90
C GLN A 365 -26.00 22.23 7.63
N LYS A 366 -26.57 23.34 7.16
CA LYS A 366 -27.75 24.00 7.74
C LYS A 366 -27.53 24.35 9.21
N GLU A 367 -27.25 25.63 9.40
CA GLU A 367 -27.46 26.39 10.63
C GLU A 367 -28.85 26.10 11.22
N GLY A 368 -28.90 25.96 12.53
CA GLY A 368 -30.14 25.75 13.27
C GLY A 368 -29.84 25.17 14.63
N ASP A 369 -29.85 26.06 15.63
CA ASP A 369 -29.84 25.86 17.07
C ASP A 369 -30.37 24.51 17.55
N ILE A 370 -29.71 23.95 18.56
CA ILE A 370 -30.26 23.33 19.77
C ILE A 370 -29.04 22.81 20.54
N PHE A 371 -28.58 23.53 21.55
CA PHE A 371 -28.32 23.01 22.91
C PHE A 371 -28.09 24.20 23.86
N PRO A 372 -28.60 24.14 25.11
CA PRO A 372 -28.52 25.24 26.07
C PRO A 372 -27.12 25.33 26.69
N ALA A 373 -26.65 26.56 26.92
CA ALA A 373 -25.43 26.85 27.64
C ALA A 373 -25.55 26.42 29.12
N GLU A 374 -24.69 25.51 29.55
CA GLU A 374 -24.41 25.26 30.96
C GLU A 374 -23.48 26.35 31.52
N SER A 375 -23.77 26.72 32.77
CA SER A 375 -23.13 27.75 33.60
C SER A 375 -21.63 27.52 33.81
N PRO A 376 -20.84 28.58 34.06
CA PRO A 376 -19.41 28.45 34.33
C PRO A 376 -19.16 27.78 35.69
N VAL A 377 -18.42 26.67 35.65
CA VAL A 377 -17.80 26.04 36.83
C VAL A 377 -16.54 26.83 37.20
N GLU A 378 -16.47 27.33 38.43
CA GLU A 378 -15.26 27.91 39.00
C GLU A 378 -14.14 26.87 39.03
N VAL A 379 -13.07 27.12 38.28
CA VAL A 379 -11.85 26.31 38.28
C VAL A 379 -10.90 26.89 39.34
N PRO A 380 -10.41 26.09 40.30
CA PRO A 380 -9.44 26.55 41.30
C PRO A 380 -8.07 26.88 40.67
N PRO A 381 -7.29 27.79 41.28
CA PRO A 381 -6.07 28.33 40.70
C PRO A 381 -5.00 27.24 40.49
N VAL A 382 -4.57 27.09 39.22
CA VAL A 382 -3.44 26.26 38.82
C VAL A 382 -2.14 26.99 39.12
N PRO A 383 -1.11 26.33 39.70
CA PRO A 383 0.17 26.96 40.00
C PRO A 383 0.91 27.42 38.74
N GLU A 384 1.39 28.66 38.84
CA GLU A 384 2.32 29.43 38.03
C GLU A 384 3.14 28.64 36.99
N GLY A 385 2.73 28.76 35.71
CA GLY A 385 3.49 28.26 34.57
C GLY A 385 4.59 29.24 34.14
N VAL A 386 5.75 28.71 33.76
CA VAL A 386 6.90 29.46 33.27
C VAL A 386 6.58 30.16 31.94
N ARG A 387 6.66 31.49 31.93
CA ARG A 387 6.49 32.33 30.74
C ARG A 387 7.84 32.44 30.02
N VAL A 388 7.98 31.77 28.88
CA VAL A 388 9.16 31.91 28.00
C VAL A 388 8.94 33.13 27.11
N THR A 389 9.64 34.22 27.40
CA THR A 389 9.77 35.38 26.51
C THR A 389 10.91 35.14 25.53
N VAL A 390 10.59 35.10 24.23
CA VAL A 390 11.57 35.05 23.14
C VAL A 390 11.95 36.50 22.82
N GLU A 391 13.19 36.91 23.14
CA GLU A 391 13.65 38.31 23.04
C GLU A 391 14.27 38.68 21.68
N SER A 392 14.56 37.71 20.80
CA SER A 392 15.11 38.04 19.48
C SER A 392 14.71 37.03 18.41
N GLU A 393 13.91 37.48 17.46
CA GLU A 393 13.68 36.82 16.18
C GLU A 393 14.83 37.22 15.25
N THR A 394 15.70 36.28 14.89
CA THR A 394 16.75 36.52 13.89
C THR A 394 16.17 36.26 12.51
N ASP A 395 15.72 37.33 11.87
CA ASP A 395 15.15 37.30 10.53
C ASP A 395 16.29 37.17 9.51
N PHE A 396 16.44 36.00 8.88
CA PHE A 396 17.42 35.76 7.80
C PHE A 396 16.89 36.35 6.47
N GLY A 397 16.75 37.67 6.42
CA GLY A 397 16.40 38.42 5.22
C GLY A 397 17.62 38.77 4.39
N GLY A 398 18.03 37.88 3.47
CA GLY A 398 19.23 38.11 2.67
C GLY A 398 19.42 37.23 1.45
N TYR A 399 18.39 37.00 0.62
CA TYR A 399 18.59 36.53 -0.75
C TYR A 399 18.41 37.69 -1.73
N ALA A 400 19.54 38.28 -2.14
CA ALA A 400 19.59 39.20 -3.26
C ALA A 400 19.18 38.45 -4.54
N LYS A 401 18.06 38.87 -5.13
CA LYS A 401 17.66 38.46 -6.48
C LYS A 401 18.63 39.09 -7.47
N GLU A 402 19.53 38.29 -8.02
CA GLU A 402 20.28 38.65 -9.23
C GLU A 402 19.27 38.80 -10.38
N LYS A 403 19.15 40.02 -10.92
CA LYS A 403 18.36 40.29 -12.13
C LYS A 403 19.19 39.90 -13.34
N ASN A 404 18.61 39.03 -14.17
CA ASN A 404 19.07 38.73 -15.53
C ASN A 404 19.26 39.98 -16.38
#